data_AF-A0A7V9F5U7-F1
#
_entry.id   AF-A0A7V9F5U7-F1
#
_cell.length_a   1.000
_cell.length_b   1.000
_cell.length_c   1.000
_cell.angle_alpha   90.00
_cell.angle_beta   90.00
_cell.angle_gamma   90.00
#
_symmetry.space_group_name_H-M   'P 1'
#
loop_
_entity.id
_entity.type
_entity.pdbx_description
1 polymer ?
#
loop_
_entity_poly.entity_id
_entity_poly.type
_entity_poly.pdbx_seq_one_letter_code
_entity_poly.pdbx_strand_id
1 'polypeptide(L)'
;MQRQTAGLSRHAPTLAIATTLTVISVVALPLTADGALSPDEDFQVPFACGESWEGGTRPSHSPSSLAVDWNRDSNDLGHLVIASSPGVVESVKDLGDSSYGLYVVIDHGRGWSTLHAHLLTSFVVPGQRIDQGQAIGQVGSSGSSSAPHLHYEQRLDRLYTHVQFDGTSFEYDSWLDSRNCPDVPVVGDWNGDRVSDVGTFRRGAAGGVLRQRLPGGARRNLPWGKSTDQPLVGDWNGDGQFEPGVWRQARQRFILAAPRPKPRRVRFGDARDSAIAGDWDGDGRWDVGTFDAGTTTFSLRNADGYVSTKVFGSVSSLPVTGDWDGDGRWGVGTFDPATATFRLDLGAGGTKKIMFGNKLSLPVIGKWNSDAVSDVGVWNTSTGVFSERLGPNRTRTIRFGHRR
;
A
#
# COMPACT_ATOMS: atom_id res chain seq x y z
N MET A 1 9.97 -102.53 30.91
CA MET A 1 10.69 -102.38 32.20
C MET A 1 12.07 -101.82 31.90
N GLN A 2 12.40 -100.70 32.55
CA GLN A 2 13.73 -100.11 32.78
C GLN A 2 14.67 -99.72 31.63
N ARG A 3 14.81 -98.39 31.53
CA ARG A 3 16.02 -97.57 31.82
C ARG A 3 16.97 -97.15 30.68
N GLN A 4 17.22 -95.84 30.76
CA GLN A 4 18.48 -95.10 30.62
C GLN A 4 18.89 -94.54 29.25
N THR A 5 18.58 -93.24 29.10
CA THR A 5 19.50 -92.10 28.95
C THR A 5 20.89 -92.35 28.35
N ALA A 6 21.22 -91.60 27.30
CA ALA A 6 22.38 -90.69 27.26
C ALA A 6 22.28 -89.79 26.01
N GLY A 7 22.54 -88.50 26.19
CA GLY A 7 22.47 -87.49 25.15
C GLY A 7 23.71 -87.47 24.25
N LEU A 8 23.53 -86.91 23.05
CA LEU A 8 24.61 -86.43 22.20
C LEU A 8 24.17 -85.12 21.54
N SER A 9 25.00 -84.11 21.80
CA SER A 9 25.04 -82.77 21.21
C SER A 9 24.94 -82.82 19.68
N ARG A 10 24.06 -81.99 19.11
CA ARG A 10 24.09 -81.61 17.69
C ARG A 10 24.09 -80.09 17.59
N HIS A 11 25.22 -79.55 17.17
CA HIS A 11 25.34 -78.17 16.70
C HIS A 11 24.61 -78.02 15.37
N ALA A 12 23.54 -77.22 15.34
CA ALA A 12 22.94 -76.69 14.13
C ALA A 12 23.51 -75.29 13.86
N PRO A 13 23.84 -74.93 12.61
CA PRO A 13 24.35 -73.60 12.29
C PRO A 13 23.20 -72.59 12.40
N THR A 14 23.45 -71.52 13.15
CA THR A 14 22.52 -70.39 13.30
C THR A 14 22.53 -69.59 12.00
N LEU A 15 21.38 -69.55 11.32
CA LEU A 15 21.14 -68.71 10.16
C LEU A 15 21.07 -67.24 10.63
N ALA A 16 22.12 -66.47 10.33
CA ALA A 16 22.14 -65.04 10.60
C ALA A 16 21.16 -64.35 9.63
N ILE A 17 19.99 -63.97 10.14
CA ILE A 17 19.06 -63.06 9.45
C ILE A 17 19.72 -61.68 9.48
N ALA A 18 20.34 -61.28 8.38
CA ALA A 18 20.76 -59.92 8.15
C ALA A 18 19.50 -59.04 8.09
N THR A 19 19.15 -58.44 9.22
CA THR A 19 18.18 -57.33 9.28
C THR A 19 18.87 -56.15 8.63
N THR A 20 18.53 -55.90 7.36
CA THR A 20 18.87 -54.65 6.68
C THR A 20 18.12 -53.53 7.38
N LEU A 21 18.79 -52.91 8.36
CA LEU A 21 18.39 -51.65 8.94
C LEU A 21 18.44 -50.63 7.80
N THR A 22 17.31 -50.36 7.17
CA THR A 22 17.15 -49.20 6.31
C THR A 22 17.24 -48.00 7.23
N VAL A 23 18.44 -47.44 7.34
CA VAL A 23 18.62 -46.10 7.90
C VAL A 23 17.88 -45.17 6.94
N ILE A 24 16.62 -44.87 7.28
CA ILE A 24 15.97 -43.67 6.76
C ILE A 24 16.81 -42.54 7.34
N SER A 25 17.80 -42.11 6.56
CA SER A 25 18.43 -40.83 6.79
C SER A 25 17.31 -39.83 6.58
N VAL A 26 16.70 -39.38 7.67
CA VAL A 26 16.00 -38.11 7.68
C VAL A 26 17.08 -37.11 7.36
N VAL A 27 17.24 -36.82 6.07
CA VAL A 27 17.87 -35.58 5.65
C VAL A 27 16.92 -34.54 6.19
N ALA A 28 17.21 -34.06 7.39
CA ALA A 28 16.78 -32.77 7.82
C ALA A 28 17.37 -31.82 6.79
N LEU A 29 16.59 -31.54 5.74
CA LEU A 29 16.79 -30.35 4.95
C LEU A 29 16.92 -29.26 6.00
N PRO A 30 18.00 -28.46 6.02
CA PRO A 30 17.95 -27.27 6.83
C PRO A 30 16.68 -26.55 6.34
N LEU A 31 15.73 -26.31 7.25
CA LEU A 31 14.84 -25.18 7.04
C LEU A 31 15.79 -24.00 6.98
N THR A 32 16.28 -23.68 5.78
CA THR A 32 16.60 -22.31 5.47
C THR A 32 15.26 -21.62 5.68
N ALA A 33 15.14 -20.93 6.80
CA ALA A 33 14.18 -19.86 6.93
C ALA A 33 14.48 -18.90 5.78
N ASP A 34 13.88 -19.15 4.60
CA ASP A 34 13.75 -18.16 3.55
C ASP A 34 12.73 -17.16 4.08
N GLY A 35 13.28 -16.31 4.93
CA GLY A 35 12.60 -15.35 5.78
C GLY A 35 13.65 -14.46 6.41
N ALA A 36 14.67 -14.06 5.65
CA ALA A 36 15.47 -12.90 6.03
C ALA A 36 14.57 -11.65 5.93
N LEU A 37 13.77 -11.41 6.97
CA LEU A 37 13.56 -10.05 7.46
C LEU A 37 14.48 -9.87 8.66
N SER A 38 15.46 -8.96 8.55
CA SER A 38 16.14 -8.22 9.62
C SER A 38 17.18 -7.30 8.94
N PRO A 39 17.26 -5.99 9.27
CA PRO A 39 16.97 -5.34 10.54
C PRO A 39 15.61 -4.61 10.54
N ASP A 40 15.25 -4.02 11.68
CA ASP A 40 13.94 -3.44 11.99
C ASP A 40 13.38 -2.53 10.88
N GLU A 41 12.06 -2.56 10.73
CA GLU A 41 11.31 -2.05 9.58
C GLU A 41 11.78 -0.68 9.08
N ASP A 42 11.87 -0.54 7.75
CA ASP A 42 12.38 0.63 7.02
C ASP A 42 11.45 1.84 7.16
N PHE A 43 11.36 2.36 8.38
CA PHE A 43 10.65 3.59 8.66
C PHE A 43 11.37 4.74 7.98
N GLN A 44 10.59 5.57 7.31
CA GLN A 44 11.05 6.84 6.77
C GLN A 44 10.48 8.00 7.58
N VAL A 45 11.12 9.15 7.47
CA VAL A 45 10.63 10.40 8.07
C VAL A 45 9.19 10.65 7.61
N PRO A 46 8.24 11.01 8.51
CA PRO A 46 6.81 11.10 8.19
C PRO A 46 6.41 12.35 7.39
N PHE A 47 7.32 12.87 6.56
CA PHE A 47 7.14 14.07 5.74
C PHE A 47 7.50 13.81 4.29
N ALA A 48 7.00 14.65 3.38
CA ALA A 48 7.17 14.45 1.95
C ALA A 48 8.66 14.36 1.56
N CYS A 49 8.96 13.50 0.58
CA CYS A 49 10.29 13.35 0.00
C CYS A 49 10.99 14.71 -0.22
N GLY A 50 12.21 14.85 0.32
CA GLY A 50 13.04 16.05 0.19
C GLY A 50 12.69 17.22 1.12
N GLU A 51 11.69 17.09 1.99
CA GLU A 51 11.49 18.06 3.07
C GLU A 51 12.50 17.84 4.20
N SER A 52 13.15 18.91 4.66
CA SER A 52 14.04 18.91 5.82
C SER A 52 13.28 19.34 7.07
N TRP A 53 13.41 18.58 8.15
CA TRP A 53 12.79 18.87 9.45
C TRP A 53 13.81 18.67 10.58
N GLU A 54 13.75 19.52 11.59
CA GLU A 54 14.46 19.37 12.85
C GLU A 54 13.65 18.49 13.79
N GLY A 55 14.26 17.43 14.29
CA GLY A 55 13.64 16.53 15.26
C GLY A 55 14.28 16.71 16.62
N GLY A 56 13.55 17.26 17.59
CA GLY A 56 14.03 17.50 18.93
C GLY A 56 13.43 16.56 19.97
N THR A 57 14.09 16.45 21.13
CA THR A 57 13.48 15.87 22.33
C THR A 57 13.98 16.57 23.59
N ARG A 58 13.45 16.18 24.77
CA ARG A 58 13.89 16.71 26.07
C ARG A 58 13.76 15.64 27.16
N PRO A 59 14.53 15.71 28.27
CA PRO A 59 14.43 14.72 29.34
C PRO A 59 13.03 14.56 29.95
N SER A 60 12.25 15.65 29.98
CA SER A 60 10.87 15.65 30.47
C SER A 60 9.83 15.54 29.35
N HIS A 61 10.22 15.08 28.16
CA HIS A 61 9.30 14.92 27.05
C HIS A 61 8.24 13.88 27.44
N SER A 62 6.97 14.28 27.34
CA SER A 62 5.83 13.44 27.71
C SER A 62 5.18 12.86 26.46
N PRO A 63 4.82 11.57 26.47
CA PRO A 63 4.98 10.65 27.59
C PRO A 63 6.35 9.95 27.67
N SER A 64 7.24 10.18 26.71
CA SER A 64 8.56 9.55 26.69
C SER A 64 9.64 10.49 26.15
N SER A 65 10.82 10.47 26.77
CA SER A 65 12.04 11.12 26.24
C SER A 65 12.53 10.53 24.91
N LEU A 66 11.94 9.40 24.47
CA LEU A 66 12.25 8.76 23.18
C LEU A 66 11.36 9.24 22.02
N ALA A 67 10.33 10.04 22.32
CA ALA A 67 9.51 10.70 21.30
C ALA A 67 10.28 11.84 20.62
N VAL A 68 9.83 12.21 19.42
CA VAL A 68 10.39 13.31 18.63
C VAL A 68 9.31 14.36 18.41
N ASP A 69 9.63 15.61 18.71
CA ASP A 69 8.88 16.77 18.22
C ASP A 69 9.55 17.25 16.94
N TRP A 70 8.83 17.19 15.82
CA TRP A 70 9.31 17.67 14.53
C TRP A 70 8.84 19.09 14.25
N ASN A 71 9.81 19.95 13.95
CA ASN A 71 9.61 21.33 13.52
C ASN A 71 10.44 21.61 12.28
N ARG A 72 10.00 22.56 11.43
CA ARG A 72 10.75 22.93 10.23
C ARG A 72 10.93 24.42 10.12
N ASP A 73 9.89 25.19 10.34
CA ASP A 73 9.99 26.63 10.37
C ASP A 73 8.86 27.24 11.21
N SER A 74 8.75 28.56 11.22
CA SER A 74 7.69 29.24 11.98
C SER A 74 6.26 28.95 11.48
N ASN A 75 6.10 28.19 10.38
CA ASN A 75 4.82 27.94 9.71
C ASN A 75 4.57 26.45 9.45
N ASP A 76 4.82 25.59 10.45
CA ASP A 76 4.58 24.14 10.35
C ASP A 76 3.09 23.76 10.21
N LEU A 77 2.17 24.65 10.62
CA LEU A 77 0.72 24.40 10.59
C LEU A 77 0.23 24.01 9.19
N GLY A 78 -0.47 22.87 9.11
CA GLY A 78 -1.08 22.41 7.87
C GLY A 78 -0.14 21.67 6.92
N HIS A 79 1.15 21.52 7.26
CA HIS A 79 2.04 20.62 6.53
C HIS A 79 1.52 19.19 6.56
N LEU A 80 1.74 18.44 5.47
CA LEU A 80 1.23 17.07 5.37
C LEU A 80 2.08 16.12 6.21
N VAL A 81 1.39 15.28 6.98
CA VAL A 81 2.00 14.12 7.63
C VAL A 81 1.69 12.90 6.78
N ILE A 82 2.73 12.15 6.42
CA ILE A 82 2.64 10.93 5.60
C ILE A 82 3.13 9.72 6.39
N ALA A 83 2.66 8.53 6.04
CA ALA A 83 3.04 7.31 6.72
C ALA A 83 4.53 6.98 6.54
N SER A 84 5.23 6.73 7.65
CA SER A 84 6.63 6.29 7.67
C SER A 84 6.87 4.93 7.02
N SER A 85 5.87 4.05 7.10
CA SER A 85 5.89 2.67 6.63
C SER A 85 4.43 2.23 6.41
N PRO A 86 4.14 1.19 5.61
CA PRO A 86 2.77 0.72 5.42
C PRO A 86 2.25 0.06 6.69
N GLY A 87 0.93 0.02 6.83
CA GLY A 87 0.32 -0.60 7.99
C GLY A 87 -1.18 -0.57 7.95
N VAL A 88 -1.78 -0.86 9.09
CA VAL A 88 -3.21 -0.69 9.34
C VAL A 88 -3.37 0.37 10.42
N VAL A 89 -4.27 1.31 10.20
CA VAL A 89 -4.58 2.34 11.20
C VAL A 89 -5.23 1.67 12.39
N GLU A 90 -4.50 1.56 13.51
CA GLU A 90 -5.00 0.95 14.73
C GLU A 90 -6.04 1.87 15.39
N SER A 91 -5.75 3.17 15.45
CA SER A 91 -6.69 4.14 16.03
C SER A 91 -6.52 5.54 15.49
N VAL A 92 -7.62 6.27 15.51
CA VAL A 92 -7.68 7.72 15.34
C VAL A 92 -8.50 8.23 16.52
N LYS A 93 -7.91 9.07 17.36
CA LYS A 93 -8.62 9.63 18.52
C LYS A 93 -8.41 11.13 18.60
N ASP A 94 -9.43 11.81 19.10
CA ASP A 94 -9.42 13.24 19.37
C ASP A 94 -9.66 13.45 20.86
N LEU A 95 -8.62 13.95 21.55
CA LEU A 95 -8.64 14.26 22.99
C LEU A 95 -8.86 15.76 23.25
N GLY A 96 -9.25 16.54 22.23
CA GLY A 96 -9.42 17.99 22.32
C GLY A 96 -8.14 18.70 22.72
N ASP A 97 -8.21 19.55 23.75
CA ASP A 97 -7.11 20.41 24.21
C ASP A 97 -6.23 19.73 25.29
N SER A 98 -6.19 18.40 25.31
CA SER A 98 -5.45 17.63 26.32
C SER A 98 -4.54 16.57 25.70
N SER A 99 -3.46 16.22 26.41
CA SER A 99 -2.54 15.13 26.02
C SER A 99 -2.07 15.28 24.56
N TYR A 100 -2.17 14.20 23.76
CA TYR A 100 -1.84 14.16 22.33
C TYR A 100 -2.75 14.96 21.41
N GLY A 101 -3.93 15.41 21.87
CA GLY A 101 -4.94 16.01 21.01
C GLY A 101 -5.50 15.03 19.99
N LEU A 102 -5.57 15.45 18.73
CA LEU A 102 -5.88 14.57 17.61
C LEU A 102 -4.63 13.78 17.21
N TYR A 103 -4.74 12.45 17.23
CA TYR A 103 -3.62 11.58 16.87
C TYR A 103 -4.05 10.33 16.09
N VAL A 104 -3.09 9.78 15.35
CA VAL A 104 -3.22 8.57 14.55
C VAL A 104 -2.17 7.56 15.01
N VAL A 105 -2.58 6.31 15.26
CA VAL A 105 -1.68 5.18 15.50
C VAL A 105 -1.77 4.21 14.33
N ILE A 106 -0.63 3.80 13.80
CA ILE A 106 -0.52 2.82 12.71
C ILE A 106 0.21 1.59 13.25
N ASP A 107 -0.42 0.42 13.11
CA ASP A 107 0.20 -0.89 13.32
C ASP A 107 0.89 -1.33 12.02
N HIS A 108 2.20 -1.51 12.08
CA HIS A 108 3.04 -1.95 10.95
C HIS A 108 3.21 -3.47 10.93
N GLY A 109 2.73 -4.16 11.95
CA GLY A 109 2.88 -5.59 12.18
C GLY A 109 4.13 -5.92 13.00
N ARG A 110 4.24 -7.19 13.40
CA ARG A 110 5.39 -7.70 14.19
C ARG A 110 5.66 -6.92 15.49
N GLY A 111 4.63 -6.31 16.07
CA GLY A 111 4.74 -5.51 17.30
C GLY A 111 5.10 -4.05 17.06
N TRP A 112 5.46 -3.65 15.84
CA TRP A 112 5.81 -2.27 15.52
C TRP A 112 4.58 -1.39 15.31
N SER A 113 4.60 -0.19 15.89
CA SER A 113 3.60 0.84 15.64
C SER A 113 4.23 2.23 15.65
N THR A 114 3.59 3.17 14.94
CA THR A 114 3.92 4.59 14.99
C THR A 114 2.74 5.40 15.51
N LEU A 115 3.02 6.47 16.25
CA LEU A 115 2.02 7.45 16.69
C LEU A 115 2.37 8.83 16.13
N HIS A 116 1.36 9.52 15.62
CA HIS A 116 1.44 10.87 15.05
C HIS A 116 0.41 11.75 15.76
N ALA A 117 0.85 12.74 16.54
CA ALA A 117 -0.01 13.53 17.43
C ALA A 117 0.05 15.03 17.13
N HIS A 118 -0.76 15.79 17.88
CA HIS A 118 -0.98 17.22 17.70
C HIS A 118 -1.52 17.58 16.31
N LEU A 119 -2.20 16.64 15.64
CA LEU A 119 -2.67 16.83 14.27
C LEU A 119 -3.76 17.90 14.20
N LEU A 120 -3.83 18.58 13.06
CA LEU A 120 -4.93 19.49 12.71
C LEU A 120 -6.15 18.71 12.19
N THR A 121 -5.88 17.65 11.42
CA THR A 121 -6.91 16.80 10.81
C THR A 121 -6.35 15.41 10.56
N SER A 122 -7.24 14.41 10.55
CA SER A 122 -6.94 13.06 10.09
C SER A 122 -7.54 12.82 8.71
N PHE A 123 -6.78 12.13 7.87
CA PHE A 123 -7.15 11.71 6.52
C PHE A 123 -7.40 10.22 6.42
N VAL A 124 -7.42 9.53 7.55
CA VAL A 124 -7.59 8.09 7.65
C VAL A 124 -8.57 7.72 8.76
N VAL A 125 -9.04 6.48 8.73
CA VAL A 125 -9.98 5.92 9.70
C VAL A 125 -9.44 4.63 10.32
N PRO A 126 -9.84 4.25 11.55
CA PRO A 126 -9.45 2.98 12.15
C PRO A 126 -9.78 1.77 11.27
N GLY A 127 -8.86 0.81 11.20
CA GLY A 127 -8.96 -0.37 10.35
C GLY A 127 -8.56 -0.15 8.89
N GLN A 128 -8.37 1.10 8.45
CA GLN A 128 -7.93 1.41 7.09
C GLN A 128 -6.51 0.92 6.88
N ARG A 129 -6.29 0.25 5.75
CA ARG A 129 -4.93 -0.07 5.31
C ARG A 129 -4.31 1.09 4.57
N ILE A 130 -3.06 1.37 4.87
CA ILE A 130 -2.31 2.47 4.25
C ILE A 130 -0.96 2.00 3.71
N ASP A 131 -0.47 2.70 2.69
CA ASP A 131 0.87 2.50 2.17
C ASP A 131 1.87 3.54 2.69
N GLN A 132 3.16 3.23 2.62
CA GLN A 132 4.21 4.19 2.91
C GLN A 132 4.05 5.43 2.01
N GLY A 133 4.23 6.62 2.60
CA GLY A 133 4.09 7.88 1.90
C GLY A 133 2.66 8.30 1.53
N GLN A 134 1.65 7.51 1.92
CA GLN A 134 0.27 7.97 1.92
C GLN A 134 0.08 9.06 2.97
N ALA A 135 -0.62 10.14 2.63
CA ALA A 135 -0.96 11.18 3.60
C ALA A 135 -2.01 10.68 4.61
N ILE A 136 -1.74 10.96 5.89
CA ILE A 136 -2.53 10.49 7.03
C ILE A 136 -3.16 11.64 7.83
N GLY A 137 -2.66 12.86 7.63
CA GLY A 137 -3.18 14.04 8.29
C GLY A 137 -2.36 15.29 7.99
N GLN A 138 -2.55 16.31 8.82
CA GLN A 138 -1.76 17.53 8.76
C GLN A 138 -1.24 17.90 10.15
N VAL A 139 -0.03 18.48 10.17
CA VAL A 139 0.56 19.09 11.35
C VAL A 139 -0.39 20.14 11.90
N GLY A 140 -0.58 20.13 13.22
CA GLY A 140 -1.47 21.03 13.93
C GLY A 140 -0.89 21.44 15.28
N SER A 141 -1.77 21.93 16.14
CA SER A 141 -1.46 22.30 17.53
C SER A 141 -2.59 21.88 18.47
N SER A 142 -3.21 20.72 18.22
CA SER A 142 -4.24 20.17 19.11
C SER A 142 -3.61 19.57 20.38
N GLY A 143 -4.41 19.27 21.40
CA GLY A 143 -3.92 18.67 22.64
C GLY A 143 -3.21 19.67 23.54
N SER A 144 -2.21 19.19 24.28
CA SER A 144 -1.39 20.01 25.17
C SER A 144 -0.27 20.80 24.46
N SER A 145 -0.29 20.83 23.13
CA SER A 145 0.68 21.58 22.33
C SER A 145 0.43 23.09 22.41
N SER A 146 1.51 23.86 22.54
CA SER A 146 1.47 25.33 22.58
C SER A 146 1.80 26.01 21.25
N ALA A 147 2.30 25.25 20.27
CA ALA A 147 2.63 25.73 18.94
C ALA A 147 2.65 24.57 17.92
N PRO A 148 2.39 24.82 16.63
CA PRO A 148 2.35 23.76 15.63
C PRO A 148 3.64 22.94 15.54
N HIS A 149 3.54 21.62 15.66
CA HIS A 149 4.60 20.64 15.46
C HIS A 149 3.98 19.24 15.29
N LEU A 150 4.77 18.26 14.85
CA LEU A 150 4.37 16.86 14.89
C LEU A 150 5.07 16.16 16.03
N HIS A 151 4.31 15.70 17.03
CA HIS A 151 4.80 14.69 17.98
C HIS A 151 4.75 13.31 17.32
N TYR A 152 5.90 12.63 17.30
CA TYR A 152 6.09 11.35 16.63
C TYR A 152 6.73 10.32 17.56
N GLU A 153 6.23 9.08 17.49
CA GLU A 153 6.79 7.97 18.23
C GLU A 153 6.90 6.71 17.37
N GLN A 154 7.91 5.92 17.67
CA GLN A 154 7.99 4.51 17.29
C GLN A 154 7.88 3.65 18.55
N ARG A 155 7.16 2.54 18.43
CA ARG A 155 6.92 1.62 19.54
C ARG A 155 7.09 0.18 19.07
N LEU A 156 7.72 -0.64 19.89
CA LEU A 156 7.84 -2.09 19.72
C LEU A 156 7.10 -2.76 20.87
N ASP A 157 6.14 -3.64 20.55
CA ASP A 157 5.26 -4.31 21.52
C ASP A 157 4.61 -3.32 22.49
N ARG A 158 4.23 -2.14 21.97
CA ARG A 158 3.64 -1.00 22.69
C ARG A 158 4.58 -0.28 23.66
N LEU A 159 5.86 -0.64 23.70
CA LEU A 159 6.89 0.07 24.47
C LEU A 159 7.55 1.13 23.60
N TYR A 160 7.81 2.31 24.16
CA TYR A 160 8.56 3.36 23.48
C TYR A 160 9.97 2.87 23.17
N THR A 161 10.43 3.15 21.95
CA THR A 161 11.81 2.87 21.54
C THR A 161 12.43 4.13 20.95
N HIS A 162 13.76 4.13 20.85
CA HIS A 162 14.46 5.18 20.14
C HIS A 162 13.98 5.19 18.70
N VAL A 163 13.59 6.37 18.19
CA VAL A 163 13.14 6.52 16.80
C VAL A 163 14.30 6.19 15.87
N GLN A 164 14.02 5.44 14.81
CA GLN A 164 14.98 5.04 13.79
C GLN A 164 14.42 5.33 12.40
N PHE A 165 15.30 5.73 11.48
CA PHE A 165 14.98 5.84 10.06
C PHE A 165 16.05 5.12 9.24
N ASP A 166 15.64 4.42 8.19
CA ASP A 166 16.54 3.57 7.39
C ASP A 166 17.34 2.57 8.25
N GLY A 167 16.73 2.02 9.31
CA GLY A 167 17.37 1.13 10.28
C GLY A 167 18.48 1.78 11.13
N THR A 168 18.58 3.10 11.13
CA THR A 168 19.57 3.87 11.91
C THR A 168 18.85 4.69 12.97
N SER A 169 19.31 4.62 14.23
CA SER A 169 18.77 5.46 15.31
C SER A 169 18.93 6.95 14.96
N PHE A 170 17.85 7.70 15.12
CA PHE A 170 17.84 9.14 14.86
C PHE A 170 18.59 9.88 15.97
N GLU A 171 19.46 10.81 15.59
CA GLU A 171 20.14 11.72 16.52
C GLU A 171 19.20 12.89 16.84
N TYR A 172 18.76 13.01 18.09
CA TYR A 172 17.88 14.12 18.48
C TYR A 172 18.58 15.48 18.39
N ASP A 173 17.77 16.53 18.28
CA ASP A 173 18.18 17.92 18.12
C ASP A 173 19.01 18.13 16.84
N SER A 174 18.64 17.39 15.79
CA SER A 174 19.29 17.44 14.47
C SER A 174 18.29 17.57 13.33
N TRP A 175 18.79 18.05 12.20
CA TRP A 175 18.03 18.15 10.95
C TRP A 175 18.14 16.86 10.16
N LEU A 176 17.02 16.41 9.61
CA LEU A 176 16.96 15.26 8.73
C LEU A 176 16.11 15.54 7.49
N ASP A 177 16.67 15.23 6.33
CA ASP A 177 15.96 15.25 5.06
C ASP A 177 15.12 13.98 4.92
N SER A 178 13.83 14.15 4.62
CA SER A 178 12.96 13.02 4.37
C SER A 178 13.36 12.30 3.08
N ARG A 179 13.67 11.00 3.22
CA ARG A 179 13.85 10.06 2.11
C ARG A 179 12.60 9.22 1.85
N ASN A 180 11.44 9.65 2.34
CA ASN A 180 10.14 9.01 2.13
C ASN A 180 9.63 9.24 0.70
N CYS A 181 10.27 8.58 -0.26
CA CYS A 181 10.12 8.76 -1.70
C CYS A 181 9.59 7.52 -2.44
N PRO A 182 8.58 6.78 -1.92
CA PRO A 182 8.18 5.51 -2.52
C PRO A 182 7.57 5.71 -3.91
N ASP A 183 7.82 4.74 -4.79
CA ASP A 183 7.08 4.60 -6.05
C ASP A 183 5.69 3.99 -5.75
N VAL A 184 4.65 4.51 -6.40
CA VAL A 184 3.28 3.96 -6.36
C VAL A 184 2.96 3.35 -7.73
N PRO A 185 2.37 2.15 -7.82
CA PRO A 185 2.06 1.55 -9.10
C PRO A 185 0.93 2.29 -9.83
N VAL A 186 1.07 2.42 -11.14
CA VAL A 186 0.00 2.86 -12.05
C VAL A 186 -0.02 1.94 -13.26
N VAL A 187 -1.18 1.79 -13.87
CA VAL A 187 -1.33 0.99 -15.08
C VAL A 187 -2.32 1.68 -16.00
N GLY A 188 -1.97 1.79 -17.28
CA GLY A 188 -2.85 2.34 -18.29
C GLY A 188 -2.36 1.98 -19.68
N ASP A 189 -3.25 2.09 -20.66
CA ASP A 189 -2.85 2.01 -22.06
C ASP A 189 -2.20 3.34 -22.46
N TRP A 190 -0.87 3.41 -22.39
CA TRP A 190 -0.14 4.64 -22.68
C TRP A 190 0.01 4.93 -24.17
N ASN A 191 -0.26 3.94 -25.03
CA ASN A 191 0.13 3.95 -26.43
C ASN A 191 -1.07 3.77 -27.40
N GLY A 192 -2.25 3.43 -26.89
CA GLY A 192 -3.51 3.30 -27.61
C GLY A 192 -3.70 1.94 -28.30
N ASP A 193 -2.92 0.92 -27.97
CA ASP A 193 -3.04 -0.43 -28.56
C ASP A 193 -4.11 -1.31 -27.88
N ARG A 194 -4.83 -0.76 -26.90
CA ARG A 194 -5.86 -1.37 -26.05
C ARG A 194 -5.33 -2.39 -25.05
N VAL A 195 -4.02 -2.55 -24.94
CA VAL A 195 -3.37 -3.36 -23.91
C VAL A 195 -2.74 -2.42 -22.89
N SER A 196 -3.07 -2.65 -21.62
CA SER A 196 -2.53 -1.82 -20.55
C SER A 196 -1.05 -2.12 -20.31
N ASP A 197 -0.30 -1.05 -20.13
CA ASP A 197 1.12 -1.03 -19.85
C ASP A 197 1.37 -0.65 -18.38
N VAL A 198 2.50 -1.09 -17.82
CA VAL A 198 2.87 -0.77 -16.44
C VAL A 198 3.57 0.58 -16.31
N GLY A 199 3.43 1.21 -15.17
CA GLY A 199 4.17 2.42 -14.81
C GLY A 199 4.29 2.61 -13.30
N THR A 200 5.07 3.59 -12.88
CA THR A 200 5.09 4.03 -11.47
C THR A 200 4.94 5.54 -11.38
N PHE A 201 4.23 6.01 -10.38
CA PHE A 201 4.30 7.39 -9.95
C PHE A 201 5.39 7.52 -8.88
N ARG A 202 6.46 8.23 -9.22
CA ARG A 202 7.55 8.52 -8.30
C ARG A 202 7.23 9.73 -7.47
N ARG A 203 7.25 9.58 -6.15
CA ARG A 203 7.24 10.69 -5.21
C ARG A 203 8.68 11.22 -5.08
N GLY A 204 8.93 12.46 -5.49
CA GLY A 204 10.27 13.06 -5.47
C GLY A 204 10.29 14.47 -4.87
N ALA A 205 11.47 14.97 -4.50
CA ALA A 205 11.64 16.31 -3.91
C ALA A 205 11.10 17.45 -4.80
N ALA A 206 11.24 17.31 -6.13
CA ALA A 206 10.72 18.29 -7.10
C ALA A 206 9.22 18.12 -7.44
N GLY A 207 8.53 17.14 -6.82
CA GLY A 207 7.14 16.79 -7.11
C GLY A 207 6.96 15.36 -7.62
N GLY A 208 5.80 15.10 -8.20
CA GLY A 208 5.45 13.80 -8.76
C GLY A 208 5.98 13.59 -10.18
N VAL A 209 6.38 12.36 -10.51
CA VAL A 209 6.74 11.99 -11.88
C VAL A 209 6.07 10.67 -12.24
N LEU A 210 5.16 10.69 -13.22
CA LEU A 210 4.63 9.47 -13.83
C LEU A 210 5.68 8.87 -14.76
N ARG A 211 6.10 7.64 -14.50
CA ARG A 211 7.09 6.88 -15.26
C ARG A 211 6.36 5.75 -15.96
N GLN A 212 6.29 5.81 -17.28
CA GLN A 212 5.61 4.82 -18.11
C GLN A 212 6.65 3.85 -18.68
N ARG A 213 6.30 2.56 -18.76
CA ARG A 213 7.07 1.54 -19.48
C ARG A 213 6.24 1.04 -20.65
N LEU A 214 6.64 1.45 -21.85
CA LEU A 214 6.00 1.09 -23.11
C LEU A 214 6.40 -0.32 -23.59
N PRO A 215 5.69 -0.89 -24.57
CA PRO A 215 6.11 -2.11 -25.24
C PRO A 215 7.52 -2.00 -25.80
N GLY A 216 8.25 -3.11 -25.82
CA GLY A 216 9.67 -3.12 -26.19
C GLY A 216 10.62 -2.52 -25.14
N GLY A 217 10.10 -2.01 -24.01
CA GLY A 217 10.88 -1.55 -22.87
C GLY A 217 11.28 -0.07 -22.91
N ALA A 218 10.77 0.69 -23.88
CA ALA A 218 10.92 2.14 -23.93
C ALA A 218 10.29 2.79 -22.68
N ARG A 219 10.83 3.92 -22.23
CA ARG A 219 10.43 4.59 -21.00
C ARG A 219 10.13 6.06 -21.25
N ARG A 220 9.09 6.58 -20.60
CA ARG A 220 8.70 7.99 -20.66
C ARG A 220 8.47 8.52 -19.25
N ASN A 221 9.02 9.70 -18.96
CA ASN A 221 8.84 10.38 -17.68
C ASN A 221 8.00 11.64 -17.90
N LEU A 222 6.96 11.82 -17.09
CA LEU A 222 6.03 12.93 -17.17
C LEU A 222 5.92 13.58 -15.79
N PRO A 223 6.55 14.74 -15.56
CA PRO A 223 6.34 15.51 -14.35
C PRO A 223 4.85 15.85 -14.21
N TRP A 224 4.23 15.43 -13.11
CA TRP A 224 2.81 15.64 -12.86
C TRP A 224 2.50 15.59 -11.37
N GLY A 225 1.73 16.56 -10.88
CA GLY A 225 1.31 16.60 -9.47
C GLY A 225 2.46 16.87 -8.49
N LYS A 226 2.13 16.75 -7.19
CA LYS A 226 3.05 16.85 -6.06
C LYS A 226 3.44 15.45 -5.57
N SER A 227 4.53 15.39 -4.82
CA SER A 227 5.03 14.15 -4.21
C SER A 227 4.05 13.50 -3.24
N THR A 228 3.06 14.21 -2.71
CA THR A 228 2.05 13.68 -1.78
C THR A 228 0.68 13.45 -2.41
N ASP A 229 0.48 13.79 -3.68
CA ASP A 229 -0.80 13.54 -4.33
C ASP A 229 -1.00 12.03 -4.56
N GLN A 230 -2.24 11.53 -4.54
CA GLN A 230 -2.53 10.16 -4.96
C GLN A 230 -2.55 10.09 -6.49
N PRO A 231 -1.77 9.22 -7.15
CA PRO A 231 -1.79 9.10 -8.60
C PRO A 231 -3.05 8.40 -9.11
N LEU A 232 -3.51 8.82 -10.28
CA LEU A 232 -4.60 8.25 -11.04
C LEU A 232 -4.18 8.25 -12.51
N VAL A 233 -4.80 7.40 -13.31
CA VAL A 233 -4.72 7.49 -14.78
C VAL A 233 -6.08 7.14 -15.36
N GLY A 234 -6.34 7.62 -16.57
CA GLY A 234 -7.58 7.37 -17.28
C GLY A 234 -7.57 8.07 -18.63
N ASP A 235 -8.47 7.66 -19.51
CA ASP A 235 -8.72 8.33 -20.78
C ASP A 235 -9.65 9.53 -20.55
N TRP A 236 -9.08 10.67 -20.15
CA TRP A 236 -9.88 11.84 -19.77
C TRP A 236 -10.47 12.56 -20.99
N ASN A 237 -9.87 12.36 -22.17
CA ASN A 237 -10.19 13.08 -23.40
C ASN A 237 -11.01 12.24 -24.40
N GLY A 238 -11.13 10.93 -24.20
CA GLY A 238 -11.88 9.97 -25.01
C GLY A 238 -11.17 9.51 -26.29
N ASP A 239 -9.83 9.55 -26.33
CA ASP A 239 -9.04 9.17 -27.52
C ASP A 239 -8.48 7.74 -27.46
N GLY A 240 -8.75 7.02 -26.37
CA GLY A 240 -8.28 5.66 -26.12
C GLY A 240 -6.92 5.56 -25.45
N GLN A 241 -6.20 6.67 -25.21
CA GLN A 241 -4.93 6.69 -24.48
C GLN A 241 -5.12 7.22 -23.07
N PHE A 242 -4.39 6.65 -22.11
CA PHE A 242 -4.55 7.01 -20.72
C PHE A 242 -3.59 8.15 -20.36
N GLU A 243 -4.11 9.21 -19.78
CA GLU A 243 -3.31 10.34 -19.34
C GLU A 243 -3.13 10.43 -17.82
N PRO A 244 -2.07 11.13 -17.36
CA PRO A 244 -1.84 11.34 -15.95
C PRO A 244 -2.98 12.10 -15.25
N GLY A 245 -3.36 11.64 -14.07
CA GLY A 245 -4.20 12.34 -13.12
C GLY A 245 -3.60 12.28 -11.72
N VAL A 246 -3.99 13.22 -10.87
CA VAL A 246 -3.72 13.11 -9.43
C VAL A 246 -4.92 13.58 -8.62
N TRP A 247 -5.09 13.03 -7.43
CA TRP A 247 -5.99 13.55 -6.41
C TRP A 247 -5.21 14.18 -5.27
N ARG A 248 -5.52 15.46 -5.01
CA ARG A 248 -4.91 16.24 -3.95
C ARG A 248 -5.81 16.27 -2.74
N GLN A 249 -5.52 15.37 -1.80
CA GLN A 249 -6.29 15.09 -0.59
C GLN A 249 -6.66 16.35 0.21
N ALA A 250 -5.67 17.15 0.61
CA ALA A 250 -5.86 18.38 1.39
C ALA A 250 -6.72 19.46 0.71
N ARG A 251 -7.09 19.26 -0.56
CA ARG A 251 -7.96 20.17 -1.34
C ARG A 251 -9.17 19.46 -1.96
N GLN A 252 -9.37 18.17 -1.67
CA GLN A 252 -10.44 17.32 -2.20
C GLN A 252 -10.60 17.44 -3.72
N ARG A 253 -9.48 17.43 -4.45
CA ARG A 253 -9.47 17.89 -5.85
C ARG A 253 -8.65 17.00 -6.75
N PHE A 254 -9.31 16.50 -7.79
CA PHE A 254 -8.73 15.86 -8.95
C PHE A 254 -8.08 16.90 -9.87
N ILE A 255 -6.90 16.60 -10.38
CA ILE A 255 -6.15 17.39 -11.35
C ILE A 255 -5.77 16.43 -12.47
N LEU A 256 -6.53 16.48 -13.55
CA LEU A 256 -6.47 15.54 -14.67
C LEU A 256 -5.79 16.20 -15.84
N ALA A 257 -4.89 15.47 -16.50
CA ALA A 257 -4.31 15.93 -17.73
C ALA A 257 -5.40 16.11 -18.78
N ALA A 258 -5.24 17.12 -19.61
CA ALA A 258 -6.10 17.39 -20.75
C ALA A 258 -5.20 17.83 -21.90
N PRO A 259 -5.62 17.64 -23.16
CA PRO A 259 -5.01 18.32 -24.29
C PRO A 259 -4.91 19.81 -23.96
N ARG A 260 -3.75 20.41 -24.26
CA ARG A 260 -3.39 21.80 -23.88
C ARG A 260 -4.55 22.79 -24.12
N PRO A 261 -4.73 23.83 -23.27
CA PRO A 261 -3.66 24.46 -22.49
C PRO A 261 -3.69 24.27 -20.97
N LYS A 262 -4.74 23.68 -20.37
CA LYS A 262 -4.84 23.61 -18.89
C LYS A 262 -5.41 22.27 -18.38
N PRO A 263 -4.90 21.76 -17.24
CA PRO A 263 -5.46 20.57 -16.59
C PRO A 263 -6.94 20.78 -16.21
N ARG A 264 -7.76 19.73 -16.35
CA ARG A 264 -9.13 19.69 -15.83
C ARG A 264 -9.07 19.53 -14.32
N ARG A 265 -9.87 20.31 -13.58
CA ARG A 265 -9.91 20.27 -12.11
C ARG A 265 -11.33 19.99 -11.64
N VAL A 266 -11.50 18.94 -10.86
CA VAL A 266 -12.79 18.53 -10.31
C VAL A 266 -12.67 18.44 -8.80
N ARG A 267 -13.54 19.13 -8.06
CA ARG A 267 -13.62 19.00 -6.60
C ARG A 267 -14.71 17.99 -6.27
N PHE A 268 -14.34 16.89 -5.62
CA PHE A 268 -15.26 15.80 -5.31
C PHE A 268 -14.70 14.90 -4.19
N GLY A 269 -15.61 14.36 -3.38
CA GLY A 269 -15.32 13.53 -2.21
C GLY A 269 -14.78 14.30 -1.02
N ASP A 270 -14.42 13.54 0.01
CA ASP A 270 -13.90 14.03 1.28
C ASP A 270 -12.40 13.79 1.44
N ALA A 271 -11.77 14.52 2.36
CA ALA A 271 -10.31 14.44 2.55
C ALA A 271 -9.86 13.07 3.11
N ARG A 272 -10.79 12.24 3.61
CA ARG A 272 -10.50 10.88 4.09
C ARG A 272 -10.64 9.82 3.01
N ASP A 273 -11.20 10.17 1.86
CA ASP A 273 -11.46 9.21 0.81
C ASP A 273 -10.17 8.81 0.07
N SER A 274 -10.23 7.66 -0.59
CA SER A 274 -9.27 7.29 -1.64
C SER A 274 -9.86 7.59 -3.01
N ALA A 275 -9.07 8.19 -3.90
CA ALA A 275 -9.51 8.49 -5.25
C ALA A 275 -9.48 7.26 -6.17
N ILE A 276 -10.46 7.18 -7.07
CA ILE A 276 -10.60 6.16 -8.10
C ILE A 276 -11.02 6.80 -9.43
N ALA A 277 -10.93 6.04 -10.53
CA ALA A 277 -11.31 6.47 -11.87
C ALA A 277 -11.78 5.28 -12.72
N GLY A 278 -12.58 5.57 -13.73
CA GLY A 278 -13.16 4.60 -14.66
C GLY A 278 -14.28 5.25 -15.47
N ASP A 279 -14.76 4.58 -16.50
CA ASP A 279 -15.88 5.02 -17.34
C ASP A 279 -17.19 4.49 -16.74
N TRP A 280 -17.87 5.28 -15.91
CA TRP A 280 -19.01 4.81 -15.12
C TRP A 280 -20.29 4.69 -15.96
N ASP A 281 -20.44 5.52 -16.99
CA ASP A 281 -21.64 5.58 -17.83
C ASP A 281 -21.49 4.97 -19.22
N GLY A 282 -20.29 4.53 -19.57
CA GLY A 282 -19.97 3.82 -20.81
C GLY A 282 -19.90 4.75 -22.01
N ASP A 283 -19.59 6.04 -21.82
CA ASP A 283 -19.51 7.03 -22.89
C ASP A 283 -18.14 7.03 -23.62
N GLY A 284 -17.19 6.23 -23.14
CA GLY A 284 -15.83 6.12 -23.66
C GLY A 284 -14.86 7.15 -23.08
N ARG A 285 -15.28 8.01 -22.15
CA ARG A 285 -14.43 8.94 -21.40
C ARG A 285 -14.39 8.53 -19.94
N TRP A 286 -13.25 8.73 -19.31
CA TRP A 286 -13.09 8.39 -17.90
C TRP A 286 -13.57 9.50 -16.98
N ASP A 287 -14.24 9.04 -15.94
CA ASP A 287 -14.79 9.80 -14.86
C ASP A 287 -13.97 9.64 -13.58
N VAL A 288 -14.35 10.39 -12.55
CA VAL A 288 -13.71 10.36 -11.25
C VAL A 288 -14.64 9.75 -10.21
N GLY A 289 -14.07 9.19 -9.16
CA GLY A 289 -14.83 8.71 -8.02
C GLY A 289 -13.99 8.69 -6.76
N THR A 290 -14.65 8.42 -5.64
CA THR A 290 -13.99 8.24 -4.35
C THR A 290 -14.46 6.98 -3.64
N PHE A 291 -13.62 6.46 -2.76
CA PHE A 291 -13.92 5.36 -1.85
C PHE A 291 -13.70 5.81 -0.41
N ASP A 292 -14.77 5.84 0.37
CA ASP A 292 -14.72 6.05 1.81
C ASP A 292 -14.54 4.69 2.49
N ALA A 293 -13.36 4.45 3.05
CA ALA A 293 -13.06 3.22 3.77
C ALA A 293 -13.93 3.03 5.04
N GLY A 294 -14.30 4.12 5.71
CA GLY A 294 -15.06 4.07 6.95
C GLY A 294 -16.49 3.56 6.77
N THR A 295 -17.12 3.96 5.66
CA THR A 295 -18.47 3.48 5.27
C THR A 295 -18.44 2.37 4.22
N THR A 296 -17.28 2.07 3.65
CA THR A 296 -17.08 1.16 2.49
C THR A 296 -17.87 1.58 1.25
N THR A 297 -18.06 2.89 1.08
CA THR A 297 -18.90 3.46 0.02
C THR A 297 -18.04 3.97 -1.12
N PHE A 298 -18.30 3.46 -2.32
CA PHE A 298 -17.86 4.03 -3.58
C PHE A 298 -18.84 5.13 -4.00
N SER A 299 -18.33 6.31 -4.33
CA SER A 299 -19.09 7.41 -4.93
C SER A 299 -18.53 7.68 -6.34
N LEU A 300 -19.34 7.45 -7.36
CA LEU A 300 -18.95 7.51 -8.77
C LEU A 300 -19.57 8.75 -9.40
N ARG A 301 -18.74 9.69 -9.88
CA ARG A 301 -19.20 10.98 -10.41
C ARG A 301 -18.89 11.10 -11.89
N ASN A 302 -19.94 11.15 -12.69
CA ASN A 302 -19.85 11.36 -14.13
C ASN A 302 -19.41 12.80 -14.47
N ALA A 303 -19.00 13.03 -15.71
CA ALA A 303 -18.56 14.35 -16.19
C ALA A 303 -19.64 15.43 -16.01
N ASP A 304 -20.92 15.09 -16.24
CA ASP A 304 -22.08 15.97 -16.08
C ASP A 304 -22.38 16.32 -14.59
N GLY A 305 -21.76 15.60 -13.66
CA GLY A 305 -21.92 15.77 -12.22
C GLY A 305 -22.97 14.88 -11.57
N TYR A 306 -23.62 13.99 -12.31
CA TYR A 306 -24.41 12.92 -11.72
C TYR A 306 -23.51 12.04 -10.83
N VAL A 307 -24.02 11.66 -9.66
CA VAL A 307 -23.31 10.82 -8.69
C VAL A 307 -24.15 9.61 -8.37
N SER A 308 -23.54 8.43 -8.48
CA SER A 308 -24.09 7.17 -7.98
C SER A 308 -23.22 6.63 -6.85
N THR A 309 -23.79 5.77 -6.00
CA THR A 309 -23.07 5.20 -4.85
C THR A 309 -23.24 3.70 -4.75
N LYS A 310 -22.19 3.00 -4.30
CA LYS A 310 -22.22 1.56 -4.05
C LYS A 310 -21.46 1.22 -2.77
N VAL A 311 -22.12 0.53 -1.83
CA VAL A 311 -21.45 -0.02 -0.64
C VAL A 311 -20.87 -1.39 -1.00
N PHE A 312 -19.56 -1.56 -0.83
CA PHE A 312 -18.89 -2.80 -1.18
C PHE A 312 -17.52 -2.95 -0.48
N GLY A 313 -17.28 -4.10 0.15
CA GLY A 313 -15.98 -4.44 0.72
C GLY A 313 -15.94 -4.31 2.25
N SER A 314 -14.76 -3.98 2.77
CA SER A 314 -14.47 -3.80 4.20
C SER A 314 -13.59 -2.57 4.40
N VAL A 315 -13.46 -2.08 5.63
CA VAL A 315 -12.61 -0.93 5.96
C VAL A 315 -11.12 -1.14 5.62
N SER A 316 -10.65 -2.39 5.64
CA SER A 316 -9.27 -2.76 5.31
C SER A 316 -9.03 -2.96 3.80
N SER A 317 -10.09 -2.91 2.99
CA SER A 317 -10.02 -3.15 1.56
C SER A 317 -9.40 -1.96 0.82
N LEU A 318 -8.56 -2.26 -0.18
CA LEU A 318 -8.11 -1.28 -1.17
C LEU A 318 -9.09 -1.25 -2.35
N PRO A 319 -9.56 -0.08 -2.81
CA PRO A 319 -10.50 0.00 -3.92
C PRO A 319 -9.83 -0.34 -5.25
N VAL A 320 -10.57 -1.01 -6.13
CA VAL A 320 -10.18 -1.26 -7.52
C VAL A 320 -11.38 -1.01 -8.44
N THR A 321 -11.11 -0.66 -9.69
CA THR A 321 -12.14 -0.36 -10.70
C THR A 321 -11.75 -0.98 -12.03
N GLY A 322 -12.74 -1.40 -12.81
CA GLY A 322 -12.53 -2.13 -14.05
C GLY A 322 -13.84 -2.54 -14.71
N ASP A 323 -13.80 -2.70 -16.02
CA ASP A 323 -14.87 -3.35 -16.78
C ASP A 323 -14.77 -4.87 -16.55
N TRP A 324 -15.64 -5.42 -15.70
CA TRP A 324 -15.51 -6.80 -15.21
C TRP A 324 -16.21 -7.85 -16.08
N ASP A 325 -17.15 -7.45 -16.92
CA ASP A 325 -17.96 -8.32 -17.78
C ASP A 325 -17.83 -7.99 -19.28
N GLY A 326 -17.11 -6.92 -19.63
CA GLY A 326 -16.79 -6.53 -21.00
C GLY A 326 -17.88 -5.75 -21.70
N ASP A 327 -18.82 -5.15 -20.95
CA ASP A 327 -19.93 -4.37 -21.52
C ASP A 327 -19.57 -2.91 -21.85
N GLY A 328 -18.35 -2.48 -21.50
CA GLY A 328 -17.85 -1.14 -21.70
C GLY A 328 -18.11 -0.17 -20.54
N ARG A 329 -18.83 -0.58 -19.49
CA ARG A 329 -19.03 0.20 -18.25
C ARG A 329 -18.11 -0.33 -17.15
N TRP A 330 -17.46 0.59 -16.46
CA TRP A 330 -16.56 0.25 -15.38
C TRP A 330 -17.33 0.02 -14.08
N GLY A 331 -17.08 -1.12 -13.46
CA GLY A 331 -17.57 -1.47 -12.14
C GLY A 331 -16.53 -1.22 -11.05
N VAL A 332 -16.97 -1.48 -9.81
CA VAL A 332 -16.13 -1.39 -8.61
C VAL A 332 -15.70 -2.76 -8.12
N GLY A 333 -14.67 -2.80 -7.31
CA GLY A 333 -14.21 -3.98 -6.61
C GLY A 333 -13.28 -3.61 -5.48
N THR A 334 -12.84 -4.61 -4.74
CA THR A 334 -11.85 -4.44 -3.68
C THR A 334 -10.75 -5.48 -3.75
N PHE A 335 -9.58 -5.12 -3.22
CA PHE A 335 -8.51 -6.04 -2.90
C PHE A 335 -8.32 -6.05 -1.39
N ASP A 336 -8.38 -7.23 -0.78
CA ASP A 336 -8.00 -7.44 0.62
C ASP A 336 -6.55 -7.95 0.67
N PRO A 337 -5.59 -7.12 1.11
CA PRO A 337 -4.19 -7.53 1.19
C PRO A 337 -3.94 -8.61 2.24
N ALA A 338 -4.74 -8.70 3.31
CA ALA A 338 -4.55 -9.70 4.35
C ALA A 338 -4.72 -11.12 3.79
N THR A 339 -5.67 -11.30 2.87
CA THR A 339 -5.98 -12.57 2.21
C THR A 339 -5.52 -12.64 0.76
N ALA A 340 -4.87 -11.59 0.24
CA ALA A 340 -4.50 -11.43 -1.17
C ALA A 340 -5.67 -11.72 -2.13
N THR A 341 -6.86 -11.25 -1.80
CA THR A 341 -8.09 -11.58 -2.53
C THR A 341 -8.72 -10.35 -3.17
N PHE A 342 -8.89 -10.40 -4.50
CA PHE A 342 -9.77 -9.50 -5.23
C PHE A 342 -11.21 -9.96 -5.11
N ARG A 343 -12.11 -9.01 -4.89
CA ARG A 343 -13.56 -9.18 -4.91
C ARG A 343 -14.14 -8.17 -5.88
N LEU A 344 -14.71 -8.64 -6.99
CA LEU A 344 -15.21 -7.80 -8.08
C LEU A 344 -16.75 -7.81 -8.05
N ASP A 345 -17.37 -6.64 -8.20
CA ASP A 345 -18.83 -6.50 -8.27
C ASP A 345 -19.28 -6.64 -9.73
N LEU A 346 -19.96 -7.72 -10.08
CA LEU A 346 -20.42 -8.01 -11.45
C LEU A 346 -21.82 -7.43 -11.74
N GLY A 347 -22.35 -6.57 -10.87
CA GLY A 347 -23.72 -6.09 -10.97
C GLY A 347 -24.77 -7.15 -10.56
N ALA A 348 -26.02 -6.72 -10.40
CA ALA A 348 -27.17 -7.58 -10.05
C ALA A 348 -26.97 -8.53 -8.83
N GLY A 349 -26.05 -8.19 -7.92
CA GLY A 349 -25.68 -9.01 -6.76
C GLY A 349 -24.63 -10.10 -7.03
N GLY A 350 -24.17 -10.25 -8.28
CA GLY A 350 -23.09 -11.14 -8.65
C GLY A 350 -21.73 -10.64 -8.17
N THR A 351 -20.88 -11.54 -7.67
CA THR A 351 -19.49 -11.19 -7.30
C THR A 351 -18.52 -12.26 -7.76
N LYS A 352 -17.28 -11.83 -8.08
CA LYS A 352 -16.18 -12.72 -8.44
C LYS A 352 -15.05 -12.60 -7.43
N LYS A 353 -14.50 -13.74 -6.99
CA LYS A 353 -13.33 -13.78 -6.09
C LYS A 353 -12.12 -14.32 -6.83
N ILE A 354 -10.98 -13.64 -6.67
CA ILE A 354 -9.70 -14.05 -7.28
C ILE A 354 -8.60 -13.90 -6.23
N MET A 355 -7.96 -15.00 -5.84
CA MET A 355 -6.77 -14.95 -4.99
C MET A 355 -5.53 -14.74 -5.86
N PHE A 356 -4.80 -13.64 -5.63
CA PHE A 356 -3.61 -13.30 -6.39
C PHE A 356 -2.74 -12.27 -5.66
N GLY A 357 -1.45 -12.55 -5.50
CA GLY A 357 -0.49 -11.68 -4.79
C GLY A 357 -0.22 -12.10 -3.35
N ASN A 358 0.13 -11.14 -2.49
CA ASN A 358 0.42 -11.35 -1.07
C ASN A 358 0.15 -10.09 -0.22
N LYS A 359 0.42 -10.14 1.08
CA LYS A 359 0.17 -9.02 2.03
C LYS A 359 0.97 -7.73 1.78
N LEU A 360 2.01 -7.78 0.96
CA LEU A 360 2.82 -6.62 0.55
C LEU A 360 2.45 -6.14 -0.86
N SER A 361 1.43 -6.74 -1.48
CA SER A 361 0.93 -6.33 -2.77
C SER A 361 0.05 -5.08 -2.67
N LEU A 362 0.23 -4.18 -3.63
CA LEU A 362 -0.81 -3.23 -4.03
C LEU A 362 -1.54 -3.77 -5.26
N PRO A 363 -2.87 -3.58 -5.36
CA PRO A 363 -3.61 -4.02 -6.52
C PRO A 363 -3.30 -3.12 -7.72
N VAL A 364 -3.29 -3.73 -8.90
CA VAL A 364 -3.31 -3.02 -10.17
C VAL A 364 -4.32 -3.66 -11.10
N ILE A 365 -5.02 -2.84 -11.89
CA ILE A 365 -6.02 -3.30 -12.85
C ILE A 365 -5.61 -2.78 -14.23
N GLY A 366 -5.81 -3.60 -15.25
CA GLY A 366 -5.60 -3.22 -16.64
C GLY A 366 -6.05 -4.33 -17.57
N LYS A 367 -6.09 -4.05 -18.86
CA LYS A 367 -6.33 -5.06 -19.89
C LYS A 367 -4.99 -5.69 -20.24
N TRP A 368 -4.65 -6.84 -19.65
CA TRP A 368 -3.36 -7.50 -19.94
C TRP A 368 -3.35 -8.22 -21.29
N ASN A 369 -4.54 -8.39 -21.83
CA ASN A 369 -4.82 -9.07 -23.07
C ASN A 369 -5.85 -8.24 -23.88
N SER A 370 -6.11 -8.63 -25.13
CA SER A 370 -6.97 -7.86 -26.04
C SER A 370 -8.46 -8.18 -25.93
N ASP A 371 -8.90 -8.90 -24.90
CA ASP A 371 -10.32 -9.12 -24.63
C ASP A 371 -11.00 -7.84 -24.07
N ALA A 372 -12.32 -7.91 -23.93
CA ALA A 372 -13.09 -6.77 -23.45
C ALA A 372 -12.95 -6.54 -21.94
N VAL A 373 -12.46 -7.53 -21.18
CA VAL A 373 -12.55 -7.59 -19.72
C VAL A 373 -11.27 -7.03 -19.10
N SER A 374 -11.42 -6.34 -17.98
CA SER A 374 -10.31 -5.87 -17.16
C SER A 374 -9.74 -7.02 -16.34
N ASP A 375 -8.42 -7.15 -16.36
CA ASP A 375 -7.69 -8.16 -15.63
C ASP A 375 -7.11 -7.62 -14.32
N VAL A 376 -6.89 -8.52 -13.37
CA VAL A 376 -6.26 -8.19 -12.09
C VAL A 376 -4.76 -8.43 -12.12
N GLY A 377 -4.02 -7.62 -11.40
CA GLY A 377 -2.59 -7.78 -11.17
C GLY A 377 -2.21 -7.24 -9.80
N VAL A 378 -0.95 -7.44 -9.42
CA VAL A 378 -0.40 -6.84 -8.20
C VAL A 378 0.97 -6.26 -8.45
N TRP A 379 1.30 -5.20 -7.72
CA TRP A 379 2.66 -4.70 -7.60
C TRP A 379 3.20 -5.00 -6.22
N ASN A 380 4.33 -5.69 -6.15
CA ASN A 380 4.97 -6.03 -4.89
C ASN A 380 5.86 -4.87 -4.43
N THR A 381 5.47 -4.27 -3.31
CA THR A 381 6.05 -3.04 -2.78
C THR A 381 7.49 -3.18 -2.27
N SER A 382 7.92 -4.39 -1.87
CA SER A 382 9.31 -4.62 -1.43
C SER A 382 10.27 -4.93 -2.59
N THR A 383 9.76 -5.41 -3.72
CA THR A 383 10.59 -5.86 -4.85
C THR A 383 10.50 -4.98 -6.08
N GLY A 384 9.47 -4.13 -6.20
CA GLY A 384 9.20 -3.32 -7.39
C GLY A 384 8.78 -4.17 -8.60
N VAL A 385 8.08 -5.28 -8.37
CA VAL A 385 7.68 -6.23 -9.42
C VAL A 385 6.16 -6.21 -9.60
N PHE A 386 5.73 -5.93 -10.83
CA PHE A 386 4.37 -6.19 -11.30
C PHE A 386 4.21 -7.68 -11.61
N SER A 387 3.11 -8.26 -11.16
CA SER A 387 2.63 -9.57 -11.57
C SER A 387 1.25 -9.40 -12.17
N GLU A 388 1.07 -9.78 -13.43
CA GLU A 388 -0.16 -9.62 -14.20
C GLU A 388 -0.81 -10.99 -14.38
N ARG A 389 -2.06 -11.13 -13.96
CA ARG A 389 -2.78 -12.40 -14.02
C ARG A 389 -3.45 -12.57 -15.38
N LEU A 390 -2.80 -13.31 -16.28
CA LEU A 390 -3.27 -13.60 -17.64
C LEU A 390 -4.27 -14.77 -17.72
N GLY A 391 -4.62 -15.35 -16.57
CA GLY A 391 -5.50 -16.51 -16.45
C GLY A 391 -5.29 -17.23 -15.11
N PRO A 392 -6.03 -18.32 -14.82
CA PRO A 392 -5.92 -19.05 -13.56
C PRO A 392 -4.50 -19.53 -13.22
N ASN A 393 -3.74 -19.95 -14.23
CA ASN A 393 -2.40 -20.54 -14.06
C ASN A 393 -1.33 -19.82 -14.90
N ARG A 394 -1.59 -18.58 -15.35
CA ARG A 394 -0.68 -17.83 -16.21
C ARG A 394 -0.43 -16.45 -15.63
N THR A 395 0.83 -16.16 -15.36
CA THR A 395 1.28 -14.88 -14.81
C THR A 395 2.43 -14.35 -15.63
N ARG A 396 2.41 -13.07 -15.96
CA ARG A 396 3.56 -12.33 -16.49
C ARG A 396 4.13 -11.45 -15.38
N THR A 397 5.45 -11.37 -15.28
CA THR A 397 6.09 -10.48 -14.30
C THR A 397 6.96 -9.44 -14.98
N ILE A 398 6.93 -8.22 -14.45
CA ILE A 398 7.69 -7.09 -14.97
C ILE A 398 8.30 -6.33 -13.80
N ARG A 399 9.63 -6.25 -13.76
CA ARG A 399 10.32 -5.40 -12.78
C ARG A 399 10.32 -3.96 -13.27
N PHE A 400 9.63 -3.08 -12.55
CA PHE A 400 9.61 -1.65 -12.85
C PHE A 400 9.24 -0.84 -11.59
N GLY A 401 10.01 0.22 -11.35
CA GLY A 401 9.98 0.98 -10.09
C GLY A 401 11.20 0.72 -9.21
N HIS A 402 11.42 1.57 -8.21
CA HIS A 402 12.39 1.30 -7.14
C HIS A 402 11.76 0.49 -6.01
N ARG A 403 12.63 -0.17 -5.24
CA ARG A 403 12.25 -0.72 -3.94
C ARG A 403 11.96 0.46 -3.00
N ARG A 404 11.21 0.17 -1.94
CA ARG A 404 11.31 0.95 -0.72
C ARG A 404 12.77 1.00 -0.28
#